data_AF-A0A0Q7SKW1-F1
#
_entry.id   AF-A0A0Q7SKW1-F1
#
_cell.length_a   1.000
_cell.length_b   1.000
_cell.length_c   1.000
_cell.angle_alpha   90.00
_cell.angle_beta   90.00
_cell.angle_gamma   90.00
#
_symmetry.space_group_name_H-M   'P 1'
#
loop_
_entity.id
_entity.type
_entity.pdbx_description
1 polymer ?
#
loop_
_entity_poly.entity_id
_entity_poly.type
_entity_poly.pdbx_seq_one_letter_code
_entity_poly.pdbx_strand_id
1 'polypeptide(L)'
;MLPGRALLALTLLTPLPAAHAAEPPPTQLICTPDGIHSFRVSRDASGAPLAVSLSVSAGTRECDWASTGAPLAQADGSWRFDWNDPTLGQRQRVDVRRAGTDGYALALEPAACGALKVPATATLAPAAKGCAVSVDRDGAFVQFWRQLRDALARGDGELLQQLSLPQLEFVEGPDIVKAPSSVMRGAARCLPDITATTQRLDIRRMIAGDVPPRLDMPPLSRKGDARIDFAGAMSLRWTAQGWRIDGFNASRDVFRNCPAR
;
A
#
# COMPACT_ATOMS: atom_id res chain seq x y z
N MET A 1 10.22 -68.25 27.33
CA MET A 1 11.06 -67.10 26.93
C MET A 1 10.20 -66.21 26.05
N LEU A 2 9.73 -65.09 26.60
CA LEU A 2 8.77 -64.13 26.01
C LEU A 2 9.42 -62.73 26.05
N PRO A 3 8.96 -61.77 25.24
CA PRO A 3 9.80 -60.92 24.40
C PRO A 3 10.03 -59.51 24.97
N GLY A 4 11.13 -58.89 24.53
CA GLY A 4 11.50 -57.52 24.86
C GLY A 4 10.62 -56.49 24.13
N ARG A 5 9.95 -55.64 24.92
CA ARG A 5 9.22 -54.46 24.47
C ARG A 5 10.20 -53.35 24.09
N ALA A 6 10.19 -52.94 22.82
CA ALA A 6 10.79 -51.69 22.37
C ALA A 6 9.81 -50.53 22.61
N LEU A 7 10.26 -49.49 23.34
CA LEU A 7 9.57 -48.22 23.52
C LEU A 7 9.88 -47.31 22.31
N LEU A 8 8.86 -47.00 21.52
CA LEU A 8 8.89 -45.98 20.47
C LEU A 8 8.74 -44.59 21.13
N ALA A 9 9.80 -43.80 21.07
CA ALA A 9 9.76 -42.39 21.43
C ALA A 9 9.05 -41.59 20.32
N LEU A 10 7.84 -41.09 20.61
CA LEU A 10 7.13 -40.12 19.78
C LEU A 10 7.75 -38.73 20.01
N THR A 11 8.59 -38.27 19.07
CA THR A 11 8.99 -36.87 19.01
C THR A 11 7.87 -36.05 18.40
N LEU A 12 7.17 -35.29 19.24
CA LEU A 12 6.23 -34.23 18.83
C LEU A 12 7.00 -33.13 18.09
N LEU A 13 6.88 -33.11 16.76
CA LEU A 13 7.21 -31.95 15.93
C LEU A 13 6.13 -30.88 16.16
N THR A 14 6.41 -29.92 17.05
CA THR A 14 5.64 -28.68 17.11
C THR A 14 5.98 -27.86 15.86
N PRO A 15 4.99 -27.44 15.05
CA PRO A 15 5.25 -26.48 13.97
C PRO A 15 5.65 -25.15 14.61
N LEU A 16 6.87 -24.68 14.33
CA LEU A 16 7.23 -23.30 14.61
C LEU A 16 6.22 -22.39 13.89
N PRO A 17 5.66 -21.36 14.55
CA PRO A 17 4.87 -20.37 13.85
C PRO A 17 5.78 -19.73 12.81
N ALA A 18 5.44 -19.92 11.53
CA ALA A 18 6.07 -19.17 10.46
C ALA A 18 5.82 -17.69 10.76
N ALA A 19 6.87 -17.00 11.20
CA ALA A 19 6.89 -15.55 11.15
C ALA A 19 6.54 -15.19 9.71
N HIS A 20 5.36 -14.60 9.49
CA HIS A 20 5.02 -14.03 8.20
C HIS A 20 6.10 -12.98 7.92
N ALA A 21 7.06 -13.34 7.06
CA ALA A 21 8.11 -12.43 6.66
C ALA A 21 7.41 -11.22 6.04
N ALA A 22 7.73 -10.02 6.53
CA ALA A 22 7.19 -8.79 5.98
C ALA A 22 7.47 -8.77 4.48
N GLU A 23 6.41 -8.76 3.68
CA GLU A 23 6.52 -8.77 2.22
C GLU A 23 7.33 -7.55 1.78
N PRO A 24 8.32 -7.72 0.88
CA PRO A 24 9.14 -6.59 0.45
C PRO A 24 8.25 -5.54 -0.22
N PRO A 25 8.63 -4.25 -0.14
CA PRO A 25 7.84 -3.20 -0.75
C PRO A 25 7.73 -3.42 -2.27
N PRO A 26 6.57 -3.09 -2.87
CA PRO A 26 6.38 -3.23 -4.31
C PRO A 26 7.39 -2.40 -5.09
N THR A 27 7.69 -2.84 -6.30
CA THR A 27 8.54 -2.12 -7.25
C THR A 27 7.71 -1.58 -8.40
N GLN A 28 8.16 -0.49 -9.01
CA GLN A 28 7.53 0.09 -10.18
C GLN A 28 8.51 0.06 -11.35
N LEU A 29 8.05 -0.44 -12.50
CA LEU A 29 8.68 -0.21 -13.78
C LEU A 29 8.06 1.03 -14.40
N ILE A 30 8.85 2.09 -14.55
CA ILE A 30 8.44 3.37 -15.13
C ILE A 30 9.11 3.47 -16.49
N CYS A 31 8.35 3.74 -17.55
CA CYS A 31 8.87 3.94 -18.89
C CYS A 31 8.35 5.25 -19.48
N THR A 32 9.30 6.09 -19.92
CA THR A 32 9.04 7.38 -20.53
C THR A 32 9.62 7.35 -21.95
N PRO A 33 8.94 6.68 -22.90
CA PRO A 33 9.50 6.41 -24.24
C PRO A 33 9.75 7.68 -25.05
N ASP A 34 9.04 8.75 -24.74
CA ASP A 34 9.16 10.08 -25.34
C ASP A 34 8.89 11.17 -24.28
N GLY A 35 8.90 12.45 -24.67
CA GLY A 35 8.59 13.57 -23.77
C GLY A 35 7.10 13.80 -23.48
N ILE A 36 6.22 12.91 -23.96
CA ILE A 36 4.76 13.07 -23.88
C ILE A 36 4.15 12.01 -22.96
N HIS A 37 4.60 10.76 -23.05
CA HIS A 37 3.98 9.62 -22.38
C HIS A 37 4.87 9.10 -21.24
N SER A 38 4.26 8.80 -20.10
CA SER A 38 4.86 8.00 -19.03
C SER A 38 3.93 6.86 -18.65
N PHE A 39 4.37 5.62 -18.85
CA PHE A 39 3.67 4.42 -18.46
C PHE A 39 4.31 3.81 -17.22
N ARG A 40 3.49 3.28 -16.31
CA ARG A 40 4.00 2.64 -15.10
C ARG A 40 3.26 1.35 -14.80
N VAL A 41 4.01 0.33 -14.38
CA VAL A 41 3.48 -0.92 -13.84
C VAL A 41 4.13 -1.15 -12.48
N SER A 42 3.30 -1.14 -11.45
CA SER A 42 3.69 -1.54 -10.11
C SER A 42 3.49 -3.04 -9.95
N ARG A 43 4.42 -3.72 -9.26
CA ARG A 43 4.43 -5.17 -9.11
C ARG A 43 4.90 -5.62 -7.73
N ASP A 44 4.39 -6.76 -7.30
CA ASP A 44 4.83 -7.43 -6.08
C ASP A 44 6.17 -8.17 -6.26
N ALA A 45 6.60 -8.88 -5.21
CA ALA A 45 7.84 -9.66 -5.20
C ALA A 45 7.86 -10.81 -6.22
N SER A 46 6.69 -11.34 -6.58
CA SER A 46 6.52 -12.39 -7.61
C SER A 46 6.49 -11.82 -9.03
N GLY A 47 6.47 -10.49 -9.15
CA GLY A 47 6.27 -9.79 -10.41
C GLY A 47 4.83 -9.85 -10.92
N ALA A 48 3.84 -10.15 -10.07
CA ALA A 48 2.45 -9.94 -10.43
C ALA A 48 2.15 -8.43 -10.40
N PRO A 49 1.44 -7.89 -11.41
CA PRO A 49 1.03 -6.49 -11.40
C PRO A 49 0.16 -6.19 -10.17
N LEU A 50 0.30 -5.00 -9.60
CA LEU A 50 -0.51 -4.49 -8.50
C LEU A 50 -1.31 -3.25 -8.91
N ALA A 51 -0.72 -2.43 -9.79
CA ALA A 51 -1.35 -1.25 -10.34
C ALA A 51 -0.70 -0.90 -11.67
N VAL A 52 -1.45 -0.19 -12.51
CA VAL A 52 -0.97 0.43 -13.75
C VAL A 52 -1.35 1.90 -13.74
N SER A 53 -0.48 2.75 -14.27
CA SER A 53 -0.79 4.17 -14.44
C SER A 53 -0.18 4.74 -15.71
N LEU A 54 -0.78 5.83 -16.14
CA LEU A 54 -0.42 6.57 -17.33
C LEU A 54 -0.44 8.06 -17.02
N SER A 55 0.55 8.76 -17.53
CA SER A 55 0.61 10.22 -17.59
C SER A 55 0.89 10.65 -19.03
N VAL A 56 0.16 11.65 -19.52
CA VAL A 56 0.28 12.19 -20.87
C VAL A 56 0.29 13.70 -20.82
N SER A 57 1.34 14.32 -21.33
CA SER A 57 1.47 15.77 -21.43
C SER A 57 1.67 16.20 -22.89
N ALA A 58 0.69 16.91 -23.45
CA ALA A 58 0.71 17.39 -24.83
C ALA A 58 0.32 18.86 -24.91
N GLY A 59 1.32 19.72 -25.12
CA GLY A 59 1.13 21.18 -25.13
C GLY A 59 0.72 21.69 -23.75
N THR A 60 -0.45 22.32 -23.65
CA THR A 60 -1.03 22.81 -22.38
C THR A 60 -2.01 21.83 -21.72
N ARG A 61 -2.15 20.62 -22.30
CA ARG A 61 -3.05 19.59 -21.78
C ARG A 61 -2.24 18.51 -21.10
N GLU A 62 -2.70 18.12 -19.92
CA GLU A 62 -2.17 17.00 -19.16
C GLU A 62 -3.32 16.08 -18.80
N CYS A 63 -3.04 14.79 -18.76
CA CYS A 63 -3.99 13.79 -18.30
C CYS A 63 -3.26 12.64 -17.63
N ASP A 64 -3.73 12.27 -16.45
CA ASP A 64 -3.22 11.17 -15.66
C ASP A 64 -4.37 10.27 -15.23
N TRP A 65 -4.13 8.96 -15.22
CA TRP A 65 -4.97 8.03 -14.49
C TRP A 65 -4.12 6.92 -13.86
N ALA A 66 -4.70 6.28 -12.85
CA ALA A 66 -4.15 5.08 -12.23
C ALA A 66 -5.28 4.05 -12.04
N SER A 67 -4.97 2.77 -12.25
CA SER A 67 -5.90 1.69 -11.99
C SER A 67 -6.34 1.68 -10.53
N THR A 68 -7.63 1.44 -10.31
CA THR A 68 -8.18 1.21 -8.98
C THR A 68 -8.65 -0.24 -8.85
N GLY A 69 -8.61 -0.77 -7.62
CA GLY A 69 -8.95 -2.17 -7.35
C GLY A 69 -7.75 -3.12 -7.46
N ALA A 70 -8.03 -4.42 -7.40
CA ALA A 70 -7.05 -5.48 -7.60
C ALA A 70 -7.15 -6.01 -9.05
N PRO A 71 -6.04 -6.48 -9.64
CA PRO A 71 -6.11 -7.12 -10.95
C PRO A 71 -6.88 -8.43 -10.90
N LEU A 72 -7.60 -8.72 -11.97
CA LEU A 72 -8.24 -10.00 -12.22
C LEU A 72 -7.34 -10.86 -13.10
N ALA A 73 -6.78 -11.94 -12.54
CA ALA A 73 -6.04 -12.92 -13.32
C ALA A 73 -6.95 -13.55 -14.39
N GLN A 74 -6.45 -13.64 -15.61
CA GLN A 74 -7.13 -14.20 -16.77
C GLN A 74 -6.61 -15.62 -17.07
N ALA A 75 -7.39 -16.42 -17.79
CA ALA A 75 -7.03 -17.80 -18.14
C ALA A 75 -5.78 -17.91 -19.04
N ASP A 76 -5.46 -16.87 -19.79
CA ASP A 76 -4.27 -16.79 -20.66
C ASP A 76 -3.00 -16.35 -19.90
N GLY A 77 -3.08 -16.20 -18.58
CA GLY A 77 -1.98 -15.74 -17.73
C GLY A 77 -1.76 -14.23 -17.75
N SER A 78 -2.65 -13.46 -18.39
CA SER A 78 -2.67 -11.99 -18.27
C SER A 78 -3.42 -11.54 -17.02
N TRP A 79 -3.33 -10.25 -16.72
CA TRP A 79 -4.06 -9.58 -15.65
C TRP A 79 -4.90 -8.46 -16.23
N ARG A 80 -6.16 -8.36 -15.80
CA ARG A 80 -7.05 -7.28 -16.18
C ARG A 80 -7.26 -6.32 -15.04
N PHE A 81 -7.02 -5.04 -15.29
CA PHE A 81 -7.54 -3.95 -14.49
C PHE A 81 -8.77 -3.38 -15.19
N ASP A 82 -9.85 -3.18 -14.47
CA ASP A 82 -11.10 -2.65 -15.01
C ASP A 82 -11.79 -1.81 -13.92
N TRP A 83 -11.97 -0.52 -14.19
CA TRP A 83 -12.55 0.42 -13.23
C TRP A 83 -13.27 1.58 -13.92
N ASN A 84 -14.12 2.27 -13.19
CA ASN A 84 -14.67 3.55 -13.63
C ASN A 84 -13.79 4.68 -13.08
N ASP A 85 -13.17 5.46 -13.96
CA ASP A 85 -12.35 6.58 -13.55
C ASP A 85 -13.24 7.80 -13.26
N PRO A 86 -13.33 8.27 -11.99
CA PRO A 86 -14.21 9.36 -11.63
C PRO A 86 -13.71 10.72 -12.13
N THR A 87 -12.40 10.86 -12.37
CA THR A 87 -11.79 12.10 -12.87
C THR A 87 -12.04 12.25 -14.37
N LEU A 88 -11.94 11.15 -15.11
CA LEU A 88 -12.19 11.14 -16.55
C LEU A 88 -13.67 10.88 -16.89
N GLY A 89 -14.48 10.45 -15.92
CA GLY A 89 -15.90 10.16 -16.12
C GLY A 89 -16.15 9.00 -17.09
N GLN A 90 -15.20 8.06 -17.21
CA GLN A 90 -15.26 6.97 -18.19
C GLN A 90 -14.70 5.66 -17.63
N ARG A 91 -15.19 4.54 -18.16
CA ARG A 91 -14.64 3.22 -17.84
C ARG A 91 -13.26 3.06 -18.48
N GLN A 92 -12.33 2.54 -17.70
CA GLN A 92 -10.96 2.20 -18.10
C GLN A 92 -10.77 0.70 -17.95
N ARG A 93 -10.11 0.11 -18.92
CA ARG A 93 -9.63 -1.27 -18.88
C ARG A 93 -8.20 -1.32 -19.38
N VAL A 94 -7.36 -2.04 -18.66
CA VAL A 94 -6.00 -2.32 -19.05
C VAL A 94 -5.72 -3.80 -18.87
N ASP A 95 -5.42 -4.48 -19.96
CA ASP A 95 -4.91 -5.84 -19.92
C ASP A 95 -3.38 -5.80 -19.88
N VAL A 96 -2.79 -6.50 -18.92
CA VAL A 96 -1.36 -6.55 -18.66
C VAL A 96 -0.88 -7.98 -18.88
N ARG A 97 0.13 -8.15 -19.73
CA ARG A 97 0.74 -9.45 -20.00
C ARG A 97 2.24 -9.35 -19.78
N ARG A 98 2.87 -10.42 -19.30
CA ARG A 98 4.35 -10.49 -19.25
C ARG A 98 4.93 -10.36 -20.67
N ALA A 99 5.96 -9.53 -20.79
CA ALA A 99 6.73 -9.33 -22.03
C ALA A 99 8.22 -9.55 -21.71
N GLY A 100 8.74 -10.72 -22.12
CA GLY A 100 10.08 -11.15 -21.72
C GLY A 100 10.17 -11.48 -20.23
N THR A 101 11.39 -11.43 -19.67
CA THR A 101 11.68 -11.87 -18.29
C THR A 101 11.13 -10.90 -17.25
N ASP A 102 11.34 -9.59 -17.46
CA ASP A 102 11.04 -8.55 -16.45
C ASP A 102 10.20 -7.38 -16.98
N GLY A 103 9.60 -7.54 -18.17
CA GLY A 103 8.76 -6.53 -18.82
C GLY A 103 7.28 -6.86 -18.85
N TYR A 104 6.47 -5.88 -19.26
CA TYR A 104 5.03 -6.00 -19.42
C TYR A 104 4.57 -5.34 -20.72
N ALA A 105 3.62 -5.98 -21.40
CA ALA A 105 2.82 -5.37 -22.44
C ALA A 105 1.47 -4.95 -21.84
N LEU A 106 1.08 -3.71 -22.12
CA LEU A 106 -0.20 -3.12 -21.75
C LEU A 106 -1.06 -2.99 -23.00
N ALA A 107 -2.34 -3.36 -22.91
CA ALA A 107 -3.37 -3.03 -23.88
C ALA A 107 -4.42 -2.16 -23.20
N LEU A 108 -4.67 -0.96 -23.74
CA LEU A 108 -5.44 0.10 -23.10
C LEU A 108 -6.78 0.32 -23.81
N GLU A 109 -7.86 0.29 -23.05
CA GLU A 109 -9.24 0.47 -23.51
C GLU A 109 -9.99 1.47 -22.60
N PRO A 110 -10.34 2.67 -23.08
CA PRO A 110 -9.99 3.23 -24.39
C PRO A 110 -8.50 3.54 -24.49
N ALA A 111 -7.99 3.61 -25.74
CA ALA A 111 -6.66 4.14 -26.04
C ALA A 111 -6.63 5.69 -25.94
N ALA A 112 -7.12 6.23 -24.83
CA ALA A 112 -7.20 7.65 -24.55
C ALA A 112 -7.13 7.95 -23.04
N CYS A 113 -6.56 9.10 -22.70
CA CYS A 113 -6.66 9.72 -21.39
C CYS A 113 -7.43 11.04 -21.55
N GLY A 114 -8.70 11.06 -21.13
CA GLY A 114 -9.59 12.20 -21.40
C GLY A 114 -9.66 12.51 -22.90
N ALA A 115 -9.30 13.73 -23.29
CA ALA A 115 -9.26 14.15 -24.69
C ALA A 115 -7.93 13.82 -25.41
N LEU A 116 -6.92 13.29 -24.70
CA LEU A 116 -5.61 12.97 -25.26
C LEU A 116 -5.58 11.53 -25.74
N LYS A 117 -5.13 11.31 -26.98
CA LYS A 117 -4.92 9.96 -27.52
C LYS A 117 -3.67 9.36 -26.93
N VAL A 118 -3.70 8.06 -26.64
CA VAL A 118 -2.51 7.28 -26.28
C VAL A 118 -2.37 6.06 -27.19
N PRO A 119 -1.18 5.46 -27.28
CA PRO A 119 -1.03 4.17 -27.94
C PRO A 119 -2.01 3.14 -27.35
N ALA A 120 -2.68 2.37 -28.21
CA ALA A 120 -3.56 1.28 -27.77
C ALA A 120 -2.77 0.16 -27.06
N THR A 121 -1.46 0.08 -27.32
CA THR A 121 -0.56 -0.82 -26.61
C THR A 121 0.73 -0.11 -26.24
N ALA A 122 1.33 -0.50 -25.13
CA ALA A 122 2.65 -0.05 -24.70
C ALA A 122 3.43 -1.22 -24.13
N THR A 123 4.73 -1.31 -24.41
CA THR A 123 5.61 -2.32 -23.80
C THR A 123 6.61 -1.64 -22.90
N LEU A 124 6.66 -2.07 -21.65
CA LEU A 124 7.57 -1.59 -20.63
C LEU A 124 8.58 -2.70 -20.36
N ALA A 125 9.88 -2.41 -20.49
CA ALA A 125 10.93 -3.37 -20.17
C ALA A 125 12.10 -2.64 -19.49
N PRO A 126 12.68 -3.17 -18.39
CA PRO A 126 13.78 -2.50 -17.69
C PRO A 126 14.99 -2.19 -18.57
N ALA A 127 15.24 -3.02 -19.58
CA ALA A 127 16.35 -2.85 -20.53
C ALA A 127 16.03 -1.87 -21.68
N ALA A 128 14.76 -1.46 -21.84
CA ALA A 128 14.39 -0.51 -22.89
C ALA A 128 14.81 0.91 -22.52
N LYS A 129 15.12 1.71 -23.54
CA LYS A 129 15.50 3.12 -23.36
C LYS A 129 14.35 3.89 -22.69
N GLY A 130 14.70 4.71 -21.69
CA GLY A 130 13.72 5.53 -20.96
C GLY A 130 12.94 4.75 -19.89
N CYS A 131 13.29 3.49 -19.65
CA CYS A 131 12.72 2.69 -18.58
C CYS A 131 13.64 2.62 -17.35
N ALA A 132 13.05 2.64 -16.16
CA ALA A 132 13.74 2.48 -14.89
C ALA A 132 12.88 1.71 -13.89
N VAL A 133 13.54 0.98 -12.99
CA VAL A 133 12.88 0.31 -11.87
C VAL A 133 13.18 1.09 -10.59
N SER A 134 12.15 1.37 -9.81
CA SER A 134 12.25 2.00 -8.50
C SER A 134 11.35 1.31 -7.49
N VAL A 135 11.50 1.64 -6.20
CA VAL A 135 10.54 1.20 -5.18
C VAL A 135 9.27 2.04 -5.32
N ASP A 136 8.13 1.36 -5.39
CA ASP A 136 6.83 2.01 -5.45
C ASP A 136 6.34 2.39 -4.05
N ARG A 137 6.70 3.58 -3.58
CA ARG A 137 6.23 4.05 -2.27
C ARG A 137 4.73 4.33 -2.25
N ASP A 138 4.15 4.66 -3.39
CA ASP A 138 2.73 4.99 -3.49
C ASP A 138 1.92 3.70 -3.46
N GLY A 139 2.32 2.69 -4.23
CA GLY A 139 1.79 1.33 -4.15
C GLY A 139 1.99 0.71 -2.76
N ALA A 140 3.16 0.90 -2.13
CA ALA A 140 3.40 0.45 -0.76
C ALA A 140 2.44 1.12 0.24
N PHE A 141 2.08 2.39 0.02
CA PHE A 141 1.10 3.07 0.85
C PHE A 141 -0.31 2.50 0.67
N VAL A 142 -0.71 2.17 -0.57
CA VAL A 142 -1.99 1.49 -0.81
C VAL A 142 -2.07 0.16 -0.07
N GLN A 143 -0.98 -0.62 -0.06
CA GLN A 143 -0.90 -1.86 0.71
C GLN A 143 -1.02 -1.59 2.22
N PHE A 144 -0.23 -0.65 2.75
CA PHE A 144 -0.31 -0.22 4.15
C PHE A 144 -1.74 0.22 4.53
N TRP A 145 -2.39 1.01 3.69
CA TRP A 145 -3.74 1.51 3.92
C TRP A 145 -4.77 0.38 4.02
N ARG A 146 -4.69 -0.61 3.13
CA ARG A 146 -5.55 -1.80 3.18
C ARG A 146 -5.31 -2.59 4.46
N GLN A 147 -4.05 -2.85 4.80
CA GLN A 147 -3.69 -3.57 6.03
C GLN A 147 -4.16 -2.82 7.28
N LEU A 148 -4.02 -1.49 7.33
CA LEU A 148 -4.50 -0.66 8.43
C LEU A 148 -6.03 -0.76 8.56
N ARG A 149 -6.77 -0.65 7.45
CA ARG A 149 -8.24 -0.80 7.44
C ARG A 149 -8.66 -2.18 7.93
N ASP A 150 -8.02 -3.23 7.44
CA ASP A 150 -8.29 -4.60 7.84
C ASP A 150 -8.02 -4.82 9.33
N ALA A 151 -6.90 -4.29 9.83
CA ALA A 151 -6.54 -4.38 11.24
C ALA A 151 -7.58 -3.69 12.14
N LEU A 152 -8.04 -2.50 11.74
CA LEU A 152 -9.04 -1.75 12.50
C LEU A 152 -10.43 -2.38 12.42
N ALA A 153 -10.82 -2.88 11.24
CA ALA A 153 -12.10 -3.56 11.06
C ALA A 153 -12.19 -4.86 11.87
N ARG A 154 -11.09 -5.60 11.99
CA ARG A 154 -11.02 -6.87 12.72
C ARG A 154 -10.65 -6.73 14.20
N GLY A 155 -10.22 -5.54 14.62
CA GLY A 155 -9.63 -5.36 15.95
C GLY A 155 -8.27 -6.08 16.11
N ASP A 156 -7.54 -6.29 15.02
CA ASP A 156 -6.28 -7.03 14.99
C ASP A 156 -5.11 -6.15 15.47
N GLY A 157 -4.92 -6.16 16.79
CA GLY A 157 -3.84 -5.43 17.45
C GLY A 157 -2.44 -5.92 17.11
N GLU A 158 -2.27 -7.19 16.74
CA GLU A 158 -0.96 -7.73 16.33
C GLU A 158 -0.58 -7.17 14.95
N LEU A 159 -1.53 -7.13 14.01
CA LEU A 159 -1.30 -6.49 12.72
C LEU A 159 -1.02 -4.98 12.88
N LEU A 160 -1.76 -4.28 13.75
CA LEU A 160 -1.46 -2.86 14.04
C LEU A 160 -0.05 -2.66 14.62
N GLN A 161 0.37 -3.54 15.51
CA GLN A 161 1.73 -3.49 16.04
C GLN A 161 2.77 -3.72 14.92
N GLN A 162 2.53 -4.65 14.00
CA GLN A 162 3.42 -4.92 12.86
C GLN A 162 3.48 -3.74 11.88
N LEU A 163 2.37 -3.02 11.72
CA LEU A 163 2.29 -1.79 10.93
C LEU A 163 2.98 -0.59 11.59
N SER A 164 3.45 -0.72 12.83
CA SER A 164 4.05 0.36 13.61
C SER A 164 5.57 0.26 13.68
N LEU A 165 6.25 1.40 13.84
CA LEU A 165 7.66 1.42 14.20
C LEU A 165 7.86 0.82 15.60
N PRO A 166 9.02 0.20 15.89
CA PRO A 166 9.29 -0.37 17.21
C PRO A 166 9.15 0.62 18.37
N GLN A 167 9.44 1.89 18.12
CA GLN A 167 9.29 3.00 19.04
C GLN A 167 8.40 4.07 18.39
N LEU A 168 7.22 4.27 18.96
CA LEU A 168 6.22 5.24 18.53
C LEU A 168 6.36 6.55 19.30
N GLU A 169 6.06 7.66 18.64
CA GLU A 169 6.01 9.01 19.21
C GLU A 169 4.57 9.42 19.54
N PHE A 170 4.33 9.90 20.75
CA PHE A 170 3.03 10.35 21.24
C PHE A 170 3.13 11.81 21.69
N VAL A 171 2.20 12.65 21.24
CA VAL A 171 2.11 14.05 21.71
C VAL A 171 1.32 14.08 23.01
N GLU A 172 2.02 14.38 24.11
CA GLU A 172 1.47 14.45 25.47
C GLU A 172 1.63 15.88 26.02
N GLY A 173 0.68 16.76 25.69
CA GLY A 173 0.77 18.18 26.04
C GLY A 173 1.86 18.87 25.22
N PRO A 174 2.83 19.58 25.82
CA PRO A 174 3.95 20.20 25.10
C PRO A 174 5.04 19.18 24.72
N ASP A 175 4.99 17.96 25.27
CA ASP A 175 6.07 16.98 25.16
C ASP A 175 5.79 15.91 24.10
N ILE A 176 6.87 15.37 23.53
CA ILE A 176 6.83 14.16 22.70
C ILE A 176 7.36 13.00 23.54
N VAL A 177 6.50 12.03 23.82
CA VAL A 177 6.81 10.85 24.62
C VAL A 177 6.94 9.63 23.72
N LYS A 178 7.97 8.81 23.97
CA LYS A 178 8.23 7.58 23.22
C LYS A 178 7.66 6.37 23.95
N ALA A 179 7.03 5.46 23.22
CA ALA A 179 6.53 4.19 23.77
C ALA A 179 6.71 3.01 22.79
N PRO A 180 6.81 1.76 23.27
CA PRO A 180 6.98 0.59 22.41
C PRO A 180 5.73 0.33 21.56
N SER A 181 5.90 -0.29 20.40
CA SER A 181 4.79 -0.67 19.51
C SER A 181 3.77 -1.62 20.15
N SER A 182 4.14 -2.33 21.23
CA SER A 182 3.22 -3.20 21.99
C SER A 182 2.00 -2.46 22.55
N VAL A 183 2.06 -1.13 22.71
CA VAL A 183 0.90 -0.31 23.08
C VAL A 183 -0.22 -0.41 22.03
N MET A 184 0.11 -0.76 20.79
CA MET A 184 -0.85 -0.87 19.69
C MET A 184 -1.72 -2.13 19.74
N ARG A 185 -1.38 -3.14 20.56
CA ARG A 185 -2.17 -4.38 20.66
C ARG A 185 -3.61 -4.12 21.13
N GLY A 186 -3.80 -3.16 22.04
CA GLY A 186 -5.12 -2.74 22.50
C GLY A 186 -5.72 -1.57 21.69
N ALA A 187 -4.93 -0.95 20.81
CA ALA A 187 -5.25 0.33 20.19
C ALA A 187 -6.34 0.26 19.12
N ALA A 188 -6.61 -0.92 18.53
CA ALA A 188 -7.47 -1.04 17.34
C ALA A 188 -8.86 -0.42 17.52
N ARG A 189 -9.36 -0.40 18.76
CA ARG A 189 -10.69 0.13 19.10
C ARG A 189 -10.70 1.65 19.28
N CYS A 190 -9.59 2.24 19.72
CA CYS A 190 -9.51 3.67 20.05
C CYS A 190 -8.81 4.48 18.95
N LEU A 191 -7.93 3.85 18.17
CA LEU A 191 -7.23 4.47 17.04
C LEU A 191 -8.19 5.17 16.06
N PRO A 192 -9.33 4.57 15.65
CA PRO A 192 -10.24 5.24 14.71
C PRO A 192 -10.79 6.58 15.22
N ASP A 193 -10.82 6.79 16.55
CA ASP A 193 -11.42 7.97 17.16
C ASP A 193 -10.40 9.08 17.45
N ILE A 194 -9.13 8.87 17.10
CA ILE A 194 -8.11 9.92 17.18
C ILE A 194 -8.43 11.01 16.17
N THR A 195 -8.54 12.24 16.66
CA THR A 195 -8.90 13.41 15.86
C THR A 195 -7.67 14.10 15.28
N ALA A 196 -7.82 14.56 14.05
CA ALA A 196 -6.87 15.43 13.40
C ALA A 196 -6.84 16.79 14.11
N THR A 197 -5.65 17.37 14.23
CA THR A 197 -5.47 18.71 14.80
C THR A 197 -5.69 19.81 13.78
N THR A 198 -5.44 19.50 12.51
CA THR A 198 -5.51 20.49 11.43
C THR A 198 -6.86 20.50 10.73
N GLN A 199 -7.70 19.47 10.92
CA GLN A 199 -9.03 19.34 10.31
C GLN A 199 -10.00 18.65 11.28
N ARG A 200 -11.31 18.93 11.18
CA ARG A 200 -12.34 18.23 11.99
C ARG A 200 -12.66 16.83 11.43
N LEU A 201 -11.64 16.00 11.31
CA LEU A 201 -11.71 14.61 10.86
C LEU A 201 -11.10 13.70 11.92
N ASP A 202 -11.60 12.48 12.02
CA ASP A 202 -11.00 11.40 12.81
C ASP A 202 -10.40 10.35 11.86
N ILE A 203 -9.56 9.46 12.40
CA ILE A 203 -8.95 8.41 11.58
C ILE A 203 -10.02 7.53 10.93
N ARG A 204 -11.13 7.24 11.62
CA ARG A 204 -12.27 6.48 11.12
C ARG A 204 -12.81 7.03 9.80
N ARG A 205 -13.07 8.34 9.73
CA ARG A 205 -13.54 9.03 8.53
C ARG A 205 -12.49 9.04 7.44
N MET A 206 -11.22 9.21 7.79
CA MET A 206 -10.13 9.16 6.82
C MET A 206 -10.03 7.78 6.16
N ILE A 207 -10.18 6.70 6.92
CA ILE A 207 -10.06 5.32 6.45
C ILE A 207 -11.37 4.68 5.95
N ALA A 208 -12.48 5.40 5.98
CA ALA A 208 -13.79 4.84 5.65
C ALA A 208 -13.90 4.42 4.17
N GLY A 209 -13.20 5.11 3.27
CA GLY A 209 -13.22 4.83 1.84
C GLY A 209 -12.40 3.60 1.43
N ASP A 210 -12.89 2.89 0.41
CA ASP A 210 -12.14 1.78 -0.22
C ASP A 210 -10.99 2.24 -1.11
N VAL A 211 -11.08 3.47 -1.60
CA VAL A 211 -10.03 4.09 -2.38
C VAL A 211 -9.01 4.72 -1.42
N PRO A 212 -7.73 4.31 -1.47
CA PRO A 212 -6.68 4.95 -0.69
C PRO A 212 -6.54 6.42 -1.10
N PRO A 213 -6.39 7.37 -0.15
CA PRO A 213 -6.23 8.76 -0.49
C PRO A 213 -4.90 9.02 -1.18
N ARG A 214 -4.87 10.05 -2.02
CA ARG A 214 -3.63 10.57 -2.58
C ARG A 214 -2.73 11.14 -1.48
N LEU A 215 -1.45 10.79 -1.53
CA LEU A 215 -0.48 11.18 -0.49
C LEU A 215 -0.13 12.68 -0.50
N ASP A 216 -0.35 13.34 -1.63
CA ASP A 216 -0.08 14.76 -1.87
C ASP A 216 -1.34 15.64 -1.74
N MET A 217 -2.47 15.08 -1.31
CA MET A 217 -3.74 15.80 -1.15
C MET A 217 -4.33 15.66 0.25
N PRO A 218 -4.97 16.71 0.80
CA PRO A 218 -5.68 16.63 2.08
C PRO A 218 -6.69 15.46 2.11
N PRO A 219 -6.86 14.77 3.24
CA PRO A 219 -6.28 15.07 4.55
C PRO A 219 -4.82 14.61 4.74
N LEU A 220 -4.24 13.92 3.74
CA LEU A 220 -2.86 13.49 3.81
C LEU A 220 -1.91 14.60 3.37
N SER A 221 -0.73 14.64 3.99
CA SER A 221 0.34 15.53 3.55
C SER A 221 1.66 14.78 3.54
N ARG A 222 2.17 14.49 2.34
CA ARG A 222 3.53 14.03 2.14
C ARG A 222 4.51 15.14 2.56
N LYS A 223 5.42 14.82 3.48
CA LYS A 223 6.50 15.69 3.96
C LYS A 223 7.83 15.12 3.47
N GLY A 224 8.20 15.48 2.24
CA GLY A 224 9.34 14.87 1.53
C GLY A 224 9.11 13.38 1.26
N ASP A 225 10.16 12.63 0.97
CA ASP A 225 10.01 11.25 0.51
C ASP A 225 9.79 10.23 1.64
N ALA A 226 10.04 10.62 2.88
CA ALA A 226 10.14 9.68 4.00
C ALA A 226 9.05 9.83 5.06
N ARG A 227 8.13 10.79 4.95
CA ARG A 227 7.09 11.03 5.95
C ARG A 227 5.74 11.38 5.33
N ILE A 228 4.67 10.84 5.90
CA ILE A 228 3.28 11.20 5.60
C ILE A 228 2.61 11.64 6.89
N ASP A 229 1.86 12.72 6.84
CA ASP A 229 1.04 13.21 7.95
C ASP A 229 -0.46 13.02 7.62
N PHE A 230 -1.23 12.47 8.56
CA PHE A 230 -2.68 12.25 8.45
C PHE A 230 -3.43 13.41 9.13
N ALA A 231 -3.35 14.60 8.53
CA ALA A 231 -3.92 15.83 9.09
C ALA A 231 -3.53 16.11 10.56
N GLY A 232 -2.36 15.64 10.98
CA GLY A 232 -1.86 15.72 12.34
C GLY A 232 -2.40 14.68 13.32
N ALA A 233 -3.32 13.79 12.95
CA ALA A 233 -3.81 12.72 13.84
C ALA A 233 -2.77 11.62 14.07
N MET A 234 -2.13 11.21 12.97
CA MET A 234 -1.15 10.12 12.90
C MET A 234 -0.09 10.50 11.88
N SER A 235 1.14 10.03 12.07
CA SER A 235 2.18 10.16 11.07
C SER A 235 2.78 8.80 10.70
N LEU A 236 3.23 8.68 9.45
CA LEU A 236 3.91 7.52 8.92
C LEU A 236 5.32 7.87 8.51
N ARG A 237 6.22 6.90 8.59
CA ARG A 237 7.61 7.00 8.15
C ARG A 237 7.93 5.90 7.14
N TRP A 238 8.71 6.24 6.13
CA TRP A 238 9.25 5.28 5.18
C TRP A 238 10.39 4.48 5.81
N THR A 239 10.36 3.16 5.63
CA THR A 239 11.41 2.23 6.08
C THR A 239 11.81 1.29 4.94
N ALA A 240 12.85 0.49 5.14
CA ALA A 240 13.23 -0.57 4.20
C ALA A 240 12.10 -1.61 3.99
N GLN A 241 11.15 -1.72 4.93
CA GLN A 241 10.03 -2.65 4.88
C GLN A 241 8.72 -1.97 4.42
N GLY A 242 8.78 -0.73 3.92
CA GLY A 242 7.62 0.07 3.53
C GLY A 242 7.21 1.11 4.57
N TRP A 243 5.99 1.61 4.44
CA TRP A 243 5.42 2.60 5.37
C TRP A 243 5.10 1.98 6.72
N ARG A 244 5.43 2.71 7.80
CA ARG A 244 5.13 2.32 9.18
C ARG A 244 4.57 3.49 9.95
N ILE A 245 3.66 3.22 10.90
CA ILE A 245 3.15 4.20 11.84
C ILE A 245 4.31 4.69 12.71
N ASP A 246 4.53 6.00 12.73
CA ASP A 246 5.61 6.68 13.44
C ASP A 246 5.11 7.29 14.76
N GLY A 247 3.89 7.81 14.76
CA GLY A 247 3.34 8.42 15.97
C GLY A 247 1.94 8.98 15.82
N PHE A 248 1.42 9.50 16.93
CA PHE A 248 0.06 10.00 17.08
C PHE A 248 0.03 11.34 17.82
N ASN A 249 -0.93 12.19 17.44
CA ASN A 249 -1.32 13.33 18.27
C ASN A 249 -2.35 12.92 19.32
N ALA A 250 -1.94 12.06 20.22
CA ALA A 250 -2.70 11.64 21.39
C ALA A 250 -1.73 11.10 22.43
N SER A 251 -2.16 11.07 23.69
CA SER A 251 -1.35 10.46 24.74
C SER A 251 -1.29 8.94 24.59
N ARG A 252 -0.18 8.33 24.99
CA ARG A 252 -0.05 6.86 25.00
C ARG A 252 -1.12 6.17 25.84
N ASP A 253 -1.65 6.87 26.85
CA ASP A 253 -2.67 6.37 27.77
C ASP A 253 -4.02 6.12 27.09
N VAL A 254 -4.35 6.89 26.03
CA VAL A 254 -5.54 6.64 25.21
C VAL A 254 -5.50 5.23 24.60
N PHE A 255 -4.31 4.80 24.20
CA PHE A 255 -4.11 3.49 23.57
C PHE A 255 -3.92 2.38 24.60
N ARG A 256 -3.15 2.63 25.66
CA ARG A 256 -2.90 1.66 26.74
C ARG A 256 -4.17 1.29 27.50
N ASN A 257 -5.02 2.28 27.80
CA ASN A 257 -6.24 2.09 28.59
C ASN A 257 -7.48 1.89 27.70
N CYS A 258 -7.27 1.58 26.41
CA CYS A 258 -8.37 1.34 25.49
C CYS A 258 -9.18 0.11 25.97
N PRO A 259 -10.48 0.28 26.31
CA PRO A 259 -11.21 -0.74 27.04
C PRO A 259 -11.34 -2.07 26.27
N ALA A 260 -10.99 -3.16 26.95
CA ALA A 260 -11.31 -4.51 26.53
C ALA A 260 -12.80 -4.80 26.81
N ARG A 261 -13.68 -4.60 25.83
CA ARG A 261 -14.88 -5.44 25.66
C ARG A 261 -14.49 -6.91 25.70
#